data_AF-A0A7L7VX50-F1
#
_entry.id   AF-A0A7L7VX50-F1
#
_cell.length_a   1.000
_cell.length_b   1.000
_cell.length_c   1.000
_cell.angle_alpha   90.00
_cell.angle_beta   90.00
_cell.angle_gamma   90.00
#
_symmetry.space_group_name_H-M   'P 1'
#
loop_
_entity.id
_entity.type
_entity.pdbx_description
1 polymer ?
#
loop_
_entity_poly.entity_id
_entity_poly.type
_entity_poly.pdbx_seq_one_letter_code
_entity_poly.pdbx_strand_id
1 'polypeptide(L)'
;MSPGVVDFLFRQLVTGRPAEDVQWQGEGITLTAQPAGAELARRLAETDLEALTPIELFHYVRAAQRLAAWAEELREAAVGRYCQPGGTQNANLHGARLQHGP
;
A
#
# COMPACT_ATOMS: atom_id res chain seq x y z
N MET A 1 27.46 -1.96 1.75
CA MET A 1 26.88 -2.94 0.81
C MET A 1 28.02 -3.59 0.05
N SER A 2 28.11 -4.92 0.04
CA SER A 2 29.29 -5.63 -0.50
C SER A 2 29.15 -5.83 -2.02
N PRO A 3 30.19 -5.57 -2.83
CA PRO A 3 30.15 -5.61 -4.29
C PRO A 3 29.64 -6.94 -4.88
N GLY A 4 29.88 -8.07 -4.21
CA GLY A 4 29.50 -9.39 -4.72
C GLY A 4 27.99 -9.65 -4.84
N VAL A 5 27.15 -8.92 -4.09
CA VAL A 5 25.68 -9.09 -4.16
C VAL A 5 25.13 -8.54 -5.48
N VAL A 6 25.71 -7.45 -5.97
CA VAL A 6 25.29 -6.81 -7.24
C VAL A 6 25.63 -7.71 -8.43
N ASP A 7 26.82 -8.31 -8.42
CA ASP A 7 27.26 -9.25 -9.48
C ASP A 7 26.40 -10.52 -9.52
N PHE A 8 26.02 -11.05 -8.36
CA PHE A 8 25.12 -12.20 -8.28
C PHE A 8 23.74 -11.89 -8.88
N LEU A 9 23.17 -10.74 -8.52
CA LEU A 9 21.88 -10.26 -9.04
C LEU A 9 21.92 -10.06 -10.56
N PHE A 10 23.00 -9.47 -11.08
CA PHE A 10 23.18 -9.26 -12.51
C PHE A 10 23.31 -10.60 -13.26
N ARG A 11 24.02 -11.58 -12.69
CA ARG A 11 24.16 -12.93 -13.25
C ARG A 11 22.81 -13.65 -13.33
N GLN A 12 21.99 -13.55 -12.29
CA GLN A 12 20.65 -14.17 -12.27
C GLN A 12 19.74 -13.58 -13.34
N LEU A 13 19.74 -12.25 -13.49
CA LEU A 13 18.99 -11.55 -14.55
C LEU A 13 19.45 -11.96 -15.96
N VAL A 14 20.76 -12.14 -16.18
CA VAL A 14 21.34 -12.57 -17.47
C VAL A 14 20.99 -14.03 -17.82
N THR A 15 20.76 -14.89 -16.82
CA THR A 15 20.45 -16.33 -17.05
C THR A 15 19.00 -16.61 -17.47
N GLY A 16 18.14 -15.60 -17.60
CA GLY A 16 16.83 -15.75 -18.23
C GLY A 16 15.82 -16.62 -17.48
N ARG A 17 16.09 -17.00 -16.23
CA ARG A 17 15.06 -17.60 -15.37
C ARG A 17 14.17 -16.49 -14.83
N PRO A 18 12.87 -16.44 -15.17
CA PRO A 18 11.98 -15.49 -14.53
C PRO A 18 11.97 -15.79 -13.04
N ALA A 19 12.03 -14.74 -12.23
CA ALA A 19 11.88 -14.87 -10.78
C ALA A 19 10.45 -15.30 -10.50
N GLU A 20 10.23 -16.59 -10.37
CA GLU A 20 8.97 -17.11 -9.88
C GLU A 20 8.93 -16.77 -8.38
N ASP A 21 7.86 -16.08 -7.96
CA ASP A 21 7.56 -15.72 -6.56
C ASP A 21 7.26 -17.00 -5.74
N VAL A 22 8.24 -17.90 -5.60
CA VAL A 22 8.09 -19.28 -5.08
C VAL A 22 7.46 -19.28 -3.69
N GLN A 23 7.79 -18.31 -2.84
CA GLN A 23 7.19 -18.17 -1.50
C GLN A 23 5.69 -17.80 -1.51
N TRP A 24 5.21 -17.10 -2.55
CA TRP A 24 3.82 -16.60 -2.63
C TRP A 24 2.94 -17.39 -3.62
N GLN A 25 3.54 -18.28 -4.42
CA GLN A 25 2.81 -19.13 -5.38
C GLN A 25 1.81 -20.10 -4.71
N GLY A 26 2.04 -20.47 -3.45
CA GLY A 26 1.16 -21.36 -2.69
C GLY A 26 -0.24 -20.80 -2.41
N GLU A 27 -0.42 -19.47 -2.49
CA GLU A 27 -1.69 -18.79 -2.16
C GLU A 27 -2.42 -18.21 -3.39
N GLY A 28 -1.94 -18.49 -4.60
CA GLY A 28 -2.64 -18.19 -5.86
C GLY A 28 -2.49 -16.76 -6.40
N ILE A 29 -1.91 -15.81 -5.66
CA ILE A 29 -1.60 -14.45 -6.13
C ILE A 29 -0.25 -13.99 -5.56
N THR A 30 0.63 -13.50 -6.43
CA THR A 30 1.96 -12.99 -6.05
C THR A 30 1.90 -11.59 -5.44
N LEU A 31 2.90 -11.20 -4.63
CA LEU A 31 3.01 -9.83 -4.08
C LEU A 31 2.99 -8.74 -5.17
N THR A 32 3.49 -9.07 -6.35
CA THR A 32 3.52 -8.18 -7.51
C THR A 32 2.12 -7.95 -8.11
N ALA A 33 1.25 -8.96 -8.07
CA ALA A 33 -0.12 -8.88 -8.57
C ALA A 33 -1.15 -8.40 -7.52
N GLN A 34 -0.83 -8.50 -6.23
CA GLN A 34 -1.73 -8.11 -5.14
C GLN A 34 -2.00 -6.58 -5.14
N PRO A 35 -3.27 -6.12 -5.18
CA PRO A 35 -3.61 -4.71 -5.05
C PRO A 35 -3.18 -4.15 -3.67
N ALA A 36 -2.84 -2.85 -3.63
CA ALA A 36 -2.48 -2.17 -2.39
C ALA A 36 -3.68 -2.08 -1.44
N GLY A 37 -3.45 -2.37 -0.16
CA GLY A 37 -4.51 -2.39 0.86
C GLY A 37 -4.20 -3.36 2.01
N ALA A 38 -5.23 -3.65 2.80
CA ALA A 38 -5.10 -4.42 4.05
C ALA A 38 -4.46 -5.81 3.87
N GLU A 39 -4.83 -6.54 2.82
CA GLU A 39 -4.26 -7.87 2.57
C GLU A 39 -2.77 -7.80 2.15
N LEU A 40 -2.38 -6.77 1.40
CA LEU A 40 -0.97 -6.54 1.09
C LEU A 40 -0.17 -6.20 2.36
N ALA A 41 -0.74 -5.38 3.25
CA ALA A 41 -0.14 -5.05 4.54
C ALA A 41 0.06 -6.30 5.42
N ARG A 42 -0.96 -7.15 5.50
CA ARG A 42 -0.90 -8.42 6.24
C ARG A 42 0.22 -9.31 5.71
N ARG A 43 0.25 -9.55 4.39
CA ARG A 43 1.29 -10.36 3.74
C ARG A 43 2.70 -9.82 3.97
N LEU A 44 2.90 -8.52 3.85
CA LEU A 44 4.21 -7.88 4.09
C LEU A 44 4.64 -7.99 5.56
N ALA A 45 3.70 -7.92 6.51
CA ALA A 45 3.97 -8.02 7.94
C ALA A 45 4.29 -9.47 8.39
N GLU A 46 3.69 -10.46 7.74
CA GLU A 46 3.90 -11.88 8.05
C GLU A 46 5.11 -12.50 7.30
N THR A 47 5.71 -11.78 6.35
CA THR A 47 6.84 -12.28 5.56
C THR A 47 8.12 -12.35 6.41
N ASP A 48 8.75 -13.53 6.46
CA ASP A 48 10.11 -13.70 6.98
C ASP A 48 11.14 -13.15 5.98
N LEU A 49 11.80 -12.06 6.34
CA LEU A 49 12.78 -11.38 5.49
C LEU A 49 14.09 -12.15 5.32
N GLU A 50 14.48 -12.96 6.31
CA GLU A 50 15.73 -13.73 6.26
C GLU A 50 15.63 -14.93 5.32
N ALA A 51 14.39 -15.39 5.05
CA ALA A 51 14.10 -16.47 4.10
C ALA A 51 14.09 -16.01 2.63
N LEU A 52 14.02 -14.69 2.39
CA LEU A 52 13.86 -14.15 1.03
C LEU A 52 15.17 -14.21 0.24
N THR A 53 15.06 -14.63 -1.02
CA THR A 53 16.14 -14.42 -1.98
C THR A 53 16.29 -12.93 -2.29
N PRO A 54 17.46 -12.50 -2.82
CA PRO A 54 17.67 -11.11 -3.21
C PRO A 54 16.65 -10.54 -4.21
N ILE A 55 16.08 -11.38 -5.08
CA ILE A 55 15.05 -10.94 -6.04
C ILE A 55 13.69 -10.79 -5.33
N GLU A 56 13.34 -11.72 -4.45
CA GLU A 56 12.12 -11.62 -3.66
C GLU A 56 12.15 -10.41 -2.71
N LEU A 57 13.33 -10.05 -2.19
CA LEU A 57 13.53 -8.78 -1.45
C LEU A 57 13.21 -7.55 -2.32
N PHE A 58 13.59 -7.56 -3.60
CA PHE A 58 13.22 -6.48 -4.52
C PHE A 58 11.69 -6.41 -4.71
N HIS A 59 11.02 -7.54 -4.89
CA HIS A 59 9.56 -7.61 -4.98
C HIS A 59 8.88 -7.13 -3.70
N TYR A 60 9.41 -7.52 -2.54
CA TYR A 60 8.96 -7.06 -1.23
C TYR A 60 9.05 -5.54 -1.11
N VAL A 61 10.20 -4.94 -1.42
CA VAL A 61 10.40 -3.48 -1.35
C VAL A 61 9.42 -2.75 -2.28
N ARG A 62 9.25 -3.23 -3.51
CA ARG A 62 8.29 -2.62 -4.47
C ARG A 62 6.85 -2.73 -3.98
N ALA A 63 6.48 -3.86 -3.37
CA ALA A 63 5.17 -4.04 -2.75
C ALA A 63 4.96 -3.09 -1.55
N ALA A 64 5.97 -2.96 -0.68
CA ALA A 64 5.93 -2.05 0.47
C ALA A 64 5.81 -0.57 0.06
N GLN A 65 6.54 -0.15 -0.98
CA GLN A 65 6.41 1.20 -1.56
C GLN A 65 4.99 1.47 -2.08
N ARG A 66 4.38 0.48 -2.74
CA ARG A 66 3.01 0.59 -3.25
C ARG A 66 1.99 0.68 -2.11
N LEU A 67 2.21 -0.05 -1.02
CA LEU A 67 1.40 0.07 0.20
C LEU A 67 1.57 1.44 0.87
N ALA A 68 2.79 1.99 0.90
CA ALA A 68 3.05 3.31 1.46
C ALA A 68 2.32 4.42 0.68
N ALA A 69 2.33 4.36 -0.65
CA ALA A 69 1.56 5.29 -1.48
C ALA A 69 0.06 5.23 -1.19
N TRP A 70 -0.49 4.02 -1.07
CA TRP A 70 -1.89 3.82 -0.70
C TRP A 70 -2.22 4.39 0.69
N ALA A 71 -1.36 4.18 1.68
CA ALA A 71 -1.54 4.75 3.02
C ALA A 71 -1.50 6.29 3.00
N GLU A 72 -0.67 6.88 2.14
CA GLU A 72 -0.59 8.32 1.96
C GLU A 72 -1.87 8.89 1.34
N GLU A 73 -2.44 8.24 0.33
CA GLU A 73 -3.75 8.61 -0.24
C GLU A 73 -4.86 8.61 0.83
N LEU A 74 -4.87 7.62 1.73
CA LEU A 74 -5.81 7.59 2.86
C LEU A 74 -5.60 8.77 3.81
N ARG A 75 -4.33 9.10 4.12
CA ARG A 75 -3.98 10.25 4.96
C ARG A 75 -4.47 11.54 4.34
N GLU A 76 -4.20 11.76 3.05
CA GLU A 76 -4.66 12.94 2.30
C GLU A 76 -6.19 13.03 2.29
N ALA A 77 -6.89 11.92 2.07
CA ALA A 77 -8.36 11.88 2.11
C ALA A 77 -8.92 12.18 3.52
N ALA A 78 -8.23 11.75 4.58
CA ALA A 78 -8.61 12.07 5.95
C ALA A 78 -8.38 13.55 6.27
N VAL A 79 -7.21 14.09 5.91
CA VAL A 79 -6.89 15.52 6.06
C VAL A 79 -7.86 16.39 5.29
N GLY A 80 -8.18 16.01 4.05
CA GLY A 80 -9.16 16.71 3.21
C GLY A 80 -10.52 16.83 3.90
N ARG A 81 -10.99 15.77 4.58
CA ARG A 81 -12.24 15.82 5.35
C ARG A 81 -12.11 16.65 6.63
N TYR A 82 -10.98 16.56 7.33
CA TYR A 82 -10.72 17.29 8.56
C TYR A 82 -10.61 18.81 8.35
N CYS A 83 -9.93 19.24 7.28
CA CYS A 83 -9.67 20.64 6.99
C CYS A 83 -10.81 21.36 6.25
N GLN A 84 -11.89 20.67 5.86
CA GLN A 84 -13.04 21.30 5.21
C GLN A 84 -13.79 22.21 6.20
N PRO A 85 -13.93 23.52 5.94
CA PRO A 85 -14.75 24.40 6.76
C PRO A 85 -16.23 24.02 6.53
N GLY A 86 -16.79 23.23 7.46
CA GLY A 86 -18.17 22.75 7.36
C GLY A 86 -18.48 21.42 8.07
N GLY A 87 -17.51 20.83 8.78
CA GLY A 87 -17.78 19.74 9.71
C GLY A 87 -18.76 20.17 10.80
N THR A 88 -20.05 19.86 10.60
CA THR A 88 -21.11 19.85 11.63
C THR A 88 -21.45 21.17 12.34
N GLN A 89 -21.78 22.23 11.60
CA GLN A 89 -22.60 23.33 12.14
C GLN A 89 -23.36 24.04 11.01
N ASN A 90 -24.69 24.19 11.12
CA ASN A 90 -25.63 24.90 10.21
C ASN A 90 -26.32 24.15 9.04
N ALA A 91 -26.98 23.01 9.31
CA ALA A 91 -28.17 22.63 8.51
C ALA A 91 -29.48 22.60 9.31
N ASN A 92 -29.45 22.83 10.63
CA ASN A 92 -30.65 22.68 11.49
C ASN A 92 -31.04 23.94 12.30
N LEU A 93 -30.46 25.12 12.04
CA LEU A 93 -30.74 26.34 12.82
C LEU A 93 -31.20 27.57 12.03
N HIS A 94 -31.39 27.49 10.71
CA HIS A 94 -31.87 28.65 9.91
C HIS A 94 -33.12 28.43 9.06
N GLY A 95 -33.73 27.23 9.05
CA GLY A 95 -34.98 26.98 8.32
C GLY A 95 -36.27 27.03 9.15
N ALA A 96 -36.17 26.99 10.49
CA ALA A 96 -37.32 26.77 11.38
C ALA A 96 -37.79 28.02 12.15
N ARG A 97 -37.40 29.24 11.73
CA ARG A 97 -37.86 30.47 12.38
C ARG A 97 -38.21 31.54 11.36
N LEU A 98 -39.34 31.37 10.66
CA LEU A 98 -40.25 32.44 10.26
C LEU A 98 -41.64 31.82 9.93
N GLN A 99 -42.40 31.47 10.96
CA GLN A 99 -43.86 31.42 10.94
C GLN A 99 -44.40 32.38 12.03
N HIS A 100 -45.58 32.95 11.76
CA HIS A 100 -46.35 34.00 12.47
C HIS A 100 -45.99 35.44 12.06
N GLY A 101 -46.82 36.19 11.32
CA GLY A 101 -48.26 36.49 11.46
C GLY A 101 -48.38 38.02 11.69
N PRO A 102 -49.47 38.73 11.32
CA PRO A 102 -50.88 38.32 11.37
C PRO A 102 -51.58 38.20 10.00
#